data_AF-A0A369AUA0-F1
#
_entry.id   AF-A0A369AUA0-F1
#
_cell.length_a   1.000
_cell.length_b   1.000
_cell.length_c   1.000
_cell.angle_alpha   90.00
_cell.angle_beta   90.00
_cell.angle_gamma   90.00
#
_symmetry.space_group_name_H-M   'P 1'
#
loop_
_entity.id
_entity.type
_entity.pdbx_description
1 polymer ?
#
loop_
_entity_poly.entity_id
_entity_poly.type
_entity_poly.pdbx_seq_one_letter_code
_entity_poly.pdbx_strand_id
1 'polypeptide(L)'
;MPAAHLSPPLPQPRAVAAAPMGRLAFALVCATHLLSPSALHAQVLRCTDARTGAVTYTNDACPSGSSVREVEPRKTPEEIARERAQAAEALQRKQQQLQAESAAQAQEERQKALEERERKRAAQAAQPSAHDYAHSAACARSRRNLDVLASSLGSTYEDQARLEAAQRQMDLDCLGPEGYAEVEKARALRSEPSVPPVIVVPQRRPGYRPNHPEPSPTPPQKPGGAFQCDVFRCWDGKGNVYPVPR
;
A
#
# COMPACT_ATOMS: atom_id res chain seq x y z
N MET A 1 -7.76 -24.40 -14.50
CA MET A 1 -7.37 -23.03 -14.89
C MET A 1 -8.58 -22.34 -15.52
N PRO A 2 -9.30 -21.48 -14.79
CA PRO A 2 -10.37 -20.68 -15.38
C PRO A 2 -9.81 -19.36 -15.92
N ALA A 3 -10.14 -19.03 -17.17
CA ALA A 3 -9.77 -17.80 -17.84
C ALA A 3 -10.62 -16.63 -17.32
N ALA A 4 -9.97 -15.62 -16.75
CA ALA A 4 -10.59 -14.38 -16.34
C ALA A 4 -10.81 -13.46 -17.55
N HIS A 5 -12.07 -13.18 -17.89
CA HIS A 5 -12.43 -12.14 -18.84
C HIS A 5 -12.38 -10.77 -18.12
N LEU A 6 -11.35 -9.96 -18.41
CA LEU A 6 -11.30 -8.54 -18.05
C LEU A 6 -12.24 -7.75 -18.98
N SER A 7 -13.18 -7.01 -18.39
CA SER A 7 -13.97 -5.98 -19.09
C SER A 7 -13.21 -4.64 -19.08
N PRO A 8 -13.24 -3.85 -20.18
CA PRO A 8 -12.63 -2.52 -20.21
C PRO A 8 -13.49 -1.46 -19.50
N PRO A 9 -12.88 -0.39 -18.95
CA PRO A 9 -13.61 0.68 -18.29
C PRO A 9 -14.28 1.63 -19.29
N LEU A 10 -15.51 2.05 -18.99
CA LEU A 10 -16.25 3.07 -19.74
C LEU A 10 -15.62 4.47 -19.57
N PRO A 11 -15.67 5.33 -20.60
CA PRO A 11 -15.10 6.67 -20.53
C PRO A 11 -15.99 7.62 -19.72
N GLN A 12 -15.36 8.43 -18.85
CA GLN A 12 -16.05 9.46 -18.08
C GLN A 12 -16.35 10.70 -18.93
N PRO A 13 -17.50 11.37 -18.74
CA PRO A 13 -17.80 12.63 -19.41
C PRO A 13 -16.96 13.77 -18.82
N ARG A 14 -16.31 14.54 -19.70
CA ARG A 14 -15.63 15.80 -19.35
C ARG A 14 -16.66 16.82 -18.89
N ALA A 15 -16.52 17.27 -17.64
CA ALA A 15 -17.25 18.41 -17.12
C ALA A 15 -16.81 19.70 -17.84
N VAL A 16 -17.72 20.30 -18.60
CA VAL A 16 -17.56 21.66 -19.13
C VAL A 16 -17.99 22.62 -18.03
N ALA A 17 -17.06 23.41 -17.52
CA ALA A 17 -17.34 24.48 -16.57
C ALA A 17 -18.08 25.62 -17.29
N ALA A 18 -19.33 25.88 -16.91
CA ALA A 18 -20.06 27.08 -17.29
C ALA A 18 -20.14 28.02 -16.07
N ALA A 19 -19.51 29.19 -16.20
CA ALA A 19 -19.54 30.27 -15.21
C ALA A 19 -20.93 30.96 -15.16
N PRO A 20 -21.26 31.68 -14.07
CA PRO A 20 -22.63 31.92 -13.65
C PRO A 20 -23.05 33.39 -13.82
N MET A 21 -23.99 33.70 -14.72
CA MET A 21 -24.77 34.95 -14.63
C MET A 21 -26.15 34.74 -15.24
N GLY A 22 -27.20 35.07 -14.47
CA GLY A 22 -28.59 35.01 -14.93
C GLY A 22 -29.53 34.14 -14.09
N ARG A 23 -29.29 33.98 -12.79
CA ARG A 23 -30.25 33.35 -11.87
C ARG A 23 -31.07 34.44 -11.19
N LEU A 24 -32.26 34.76 -11.72
CA LEU A 24 -33.37 35.31 -10.91
C LEU A 24 -34.72 35.43 -11.65
N ALA A 25 -34.80 35.24 -12.98
CA ALA A 25 -36.07 35.40 -13.71
C ALA A 25 -36.75 34.09 -14.17
N PHE A 26 -36.17 32.92 -13.90
CA PHE A 26 -36.71 31.61 -14.35
C PHE A 26 -37.28 30.74 -13.22
N ALA A 27 -37.38 31.26 -12.00
CA ALA A 27 -37.81 30.49 -10.83
C ALA A 27 -39.34 30.49 -10.59
N LEU A 28 -40.13 31.25 -11.36
CA LEU A 28 -41.56 31.42 -11.09
C LEU A 28 -42.51 30.69 -12.06
N VAL A 29 -42.01 30.01 -13.11
CA VAL A 29 -42.84 29.31 -14.11
C VAL A 29 -42.85 27.79 -13.93
N CYS A 30 -41.91 27.22 -13.15
CA CYS A 30 -41.86 25.77 -12.91
C CYS A 30 -42.69 25.31 -11.69
N ALA A 31 -43.25 26.23 -10.89
CA ALA A 31 -43.93 25.89 -9.64
C ALA A 31 -45.42 25.50 -9.80
N THR A 32 -46.03 25.70 -10.97
CA THR A 32 -47.47 25.46 -11.19
C THR A 32 -47.83 24.15 -11.89
N HIS A 33 -46.86 23.29 -12.23
CA HIS A 33 -47.11 21.98 -12.86
C HIS A 33 -46.98 20.77 -11.91
N LEU A 34 -46.78 21.00 -10.61
CA LEU A 34 -46.63 19.93 -9.61
C LEU A 34 -47.97 19.37 -9.07
N LEU A 35 -49.12 19.75 -9.66
CA LEU A 35 -50.44 19.39 -9.15
C LEU A 35 -51.35 18.65 -10.14
N SER A 36 -50.78 17.74 -10.93
CA SER A 36 -51.60 16.75 -11.68
C SER A 36 -50.92 15.38 -11.67
N PRO A 37 -51.38 14.42 -10.84
CA PRO A 37 -50.97 13.03 -10.98
C PRO A 37 -51.78 12.44 -12.13
N SER A 38 -51.39 12.74 -13.37
CA SER A 38 -51.87 11.97 -14.51
C SER A 38 -51.23 10.60 -14.41
N ALA A 39 -51.94 9.67 -13.75
CA ALA A 39 -51.54 8.28 -13.70
C ALA A 39 -51.68 7.67 -15.10
N LEU A 40 -50.63 7.84 -15.90
CA LEU A 40 -50.49 7.26 -17.23
C LEU A 40 -50.28 5.76 -17.05
N HIS A 41 -51.38 5.00 -16.95
CA HIS A 41 -51.32 3.55 -16.95
C HIS A 41 -51.09 3.13 -18.41
N ALA A 42 -49.86 2.74 -18.74
CA ALA A 42 -49.53 2.21 -20.06
C ALA A 42 -50.24 0.85 -20.23
N GLN A 43 -51.09 0.74 -21.24
CA GLN A 43 -51.85 -0.47 -21.56
C GLN A 43 -51.32 -1.03 -22.88
N VAL A 44 -50.79 -2.25 -22.86
CA VAL A 44 -50.20 -2.85 -24.06
C VAL A 44 -51.32 -3.41 -24.94
N LEU A 45 -51.54 -2.76 -26.08
CA LEU A 45 -52.47 -3.18 -27.11
C LEU A 45 -51.74 -4.00 -28.18
N ARG A 46 -52.36 -5.11 -28.61
CA ARG A 46 -51.94 -5.89 -29.78
C ARG A 46 -52.76 -5.45 -30.98
N CYS A 47 -52.14 -4.69 -31.87
CA CYS A 47 -52.72 -4.30 -33.14
C CYS A 47 -52.37 -5.34 -34.20
N THR A 48 -53.36 -5.87 -34.91
CA THR A 48 -53.13 -6.77 -36.06
C THR A 48 -53.61 -6.07 -37.32
N ASP A 49 -52.71 -5.78 -38.24
CA ASP A 49 -53.03 -5.17 -39.54
C ASP A 49 -53.92 -6.11 -40.36
N ALA A 50 -55.10 -5.63 -40.76
CA ALA A 50 -56.08 -6.43 -41.51
C ALA A 50 -55.63 -6.75 -42.95
N ARG A 51 -54.70 -5.97 -43.53
CA ARG A 51 -54.23 -6.16 -44.90
C ARG A 51 -53.01 -7.07 -44.98
N THR A 52 -52.10 -6.98 -44.02
CA THR A 52 -50.82 -7.71 -44.03
C THR A 52 -50.75 -8.84 -43.00
N GLY A 53 -51.62 -8.84 -41.99
CA GLY A 53 -51.54 -9.75 -40.85
C GLY A 53 -50.43 -9.42 -39.86
N ALA A 54 -49.69 -8.32 -40.06
CA ALA A 54 -48.59 -7.92 -39.18
C ALA A 54 -49.12 -7.56 -37.77
N VAL A 55 -48.43 -8.06 -36.73
CA VAL A 55 -48.78 -7.83 -35.33
C VAL A 55 -47.82 -6.83 -34.73
N THR A 56 -48.35 -5.72 -34.20
CA THR A 56 -47.57 -4.71 -33.49
C THR A 56 -48.11 -4.55 -32.08
N TYR A 57 -47.22 -4.53 -31.09
CA TYR A 57 -47.56 -4.22 -29.70
C TYR A 57 -47.24 -2.75 -29.45
N THR A 58 -48.22 -1.99 -28.97
CA THR A 58 -48.09 -0.56 -28.74
C THR A 58 -48.83 -0.15 -27.47
N ASN A 59 -48.35 0.91 -26.84
CA ASN A 59 -49.03 1.55 -25.70
C ASN A 59 -49.96 2.69 -26.14
N ASP A 60 -49.96 2.99 -27.44
CA ASP A 60 -50.76 4.05 -28.06
C ASP A 60 -51.90 3.47 -28.90
N ALA A 61 -52.76 4.34 -29.44
CA ALA A 61 -53.87 3.92 -30.28
C ALA A 61 -53.37 3.13 -31.52
N CYS A 62 -54.07 2.03 -31.84
CA CYS A 62 -53.75 1.23 -33.01
C CYS A 62 -54.05 1.99 -34.32
N PRO A 63 -53.27 1.75 -35.40
CA PRO A 63 -53.54 2.34 -36.70
C PRO A 63 -54.95 2.01 -37.22
N SER A 64 -55.60 2.96 -37.89
CA SER A 64 -56.95 2.80 -38.44
C SER A 64 -57.05 1.56 -39.35
N GLY A 65 -58.05 0.71 -39.10
CA GLY A 65 -58.27 -0.52 -39.88
C GLY A 65 -57.54 -1.76 -39.35
N SER A 66 -56.79 -1.66 -38.25
CA SER A 66 -56.24 -2.83 -37.54
C SER A 66 -57.24 -3.40 -36.53
N SER A 67 -57.17 -4.71 -36.28
CA SER A 67 -57.90 -5.33 -35.16
C SER A 67 -57.13 -5.13 -33.87
N VAL A 68 -57.82 -4.65 -32.84
CA VAL A 68 -57.25 -4.32 -31.53
C VAL A 68 -57.60 -5.40 -30.53
N ARG A 69 -56.59 -5.97 -29.87
CA ARG A 69 -56.80 -6.86 -28.74
C ARG A 69 -55.94 -6.41 -27.57
N GLU A 70 -56.59 -6.20 -26.44
CA GLU A 70 -55.90 -5.97 -25.17
C GLU A 70 -55.15 -7.25 -24.76
N VAL A 71 -53.86 -7.10 -24.44
CA VAL A 71 -52.99 -8.26 -24.12
C VAL A 71 -53.19 -8.72 -22.68
N GLU A 72 -53.38 -7.77 -21.76
CA GLU A 72 -53.70 -8.04 -20.35
C GLU A 72 -54.80 -7.08 -19.88
N PRO A 73 -55.85 -7.56 -19.19
CA PRO A 73 -56.90 -6.72 -18.65
C PRO A 73 -56.34 -5.62 -17.75
N ARG A 74 -56.81 -4.39 -17.93
CA ARG A 74 -56.50 -3.29 -17.01
C ARG A 74 -56.93 -3.66 -15.59
N LYS A 75 -55.97 -3.68 -14.67
CA LYS A 75 -56.24 -3.86 -13.24
C LYS A 75 -57.24 -2.82 -12.74
N THR A 76 -58.17 -3.27 -11.90
CA THR A 76 -59.16 -2.35 -11.33
C THR A 76 -58.49 -1.37 -10.37
N PRO A 77 -59.09 -0.20 -10.14
CA PRO A 77 -58.56 0.76 -9.16
C PRO A 77 -58.38 0.14 -7.77
N GLU A 78 -59.27 -0.76 -7.35
CA GLU A 78 -59.21 -1.47 -6.07
C GLU A 78 -58.02 -2.43 -6.00
N GLU A 79 -57.75 -3.15 -7.09
CA GLU A 79 -56.61 -4.07 -7.17
C GLU A 79 -55.28 -3.32 -7.09
N ILE A 80 -55.17 -2.19 -7.81
CA ILE A 80 -54.01 -1.31 -7.74
C ILE A 80 -53.82 -0.74 -6.33
N ALA A 81 -54.90 -0.33 -5.66
CA ALA A 81 -54.84 0.17 -4.29
C ALA A 81 -54.36 -0.92 -3.32
N ARG A 82 -54.85 -2.16 -3.49
CA ARG A 82 -54.44 -3.31 -2.67
C ARG A 82 -52.96 -3.64 -2.86
N GLU A 83 -52.47 -3.67 -4.09
CA GLU A 83 -51.06 -3.92 -4.38
C GLU A 83 -50.15 -2.84 -3.78
N ARG A 84 -50.56 -1.57 -3.86
CA ARG A 84 -49.83 -0.47 -3.23
C ARG A 84 -49.80 -0.58 -1.71
N ALA A 85 -50.92 -0.97 -1.08
CA ALA A 85 -50.97 -1.19 0.36
C ALA A 85 -50.05 -2.34 0.79
N GLN A 86 -50.06 -3.46 0.05
CA GLN A 86 -49.15 -4.59 0.30
C GLN A 86 -47.68 -4.21 0.10
N ALA A 87 -47.37 -3.45 -0.94
CA ALA A 87 -46.02 -2.96 -1.19
C ALA A 87 -45.54 -2.02 -0.07
N ALA A 88 -46.41 -1.11 0.40
CA ALA A 88 -46.10 -0.22 1.52
C ALA A 88 -45.83 -1.00 2.81
N GLU A 89 -46.64 -2.00 3.12
CA GLU A 89 -46.45 -2.87 4.29
C GLU A 89 -45.14 -3.67 4.19
N ALA A 90 -44.83 -4.24 3.02
CA ALA A 90 -43.58 -4.96 2.80
C ALA A 90 -42.35 -4.06 2.98
N LEU A 91 -42.41 -2.82 2.49
CA LEU A 91 -41.35 -1.83 2.68
C LEU A 91 -41.18 -1.45 4.15
N GLN A 92 -42.28 -1.25 4.88
CA GLN A 92 -42.24 -0.94 6.30
C GLN A 92 -41.60 -2.08 7.10
N ARG A 93 -41.98 -3.34 6.82
CA ARG A 93 -41.37 -4.53 7.46
C ARG A 93 -39.87 -4.61 7.15
N LYS A 94 -39.48 -4.36 5.89
CA LYS A 94 -38.06 -4.34 5.49
C LYS A 94 -37.27 -3.25 6.23
N GLN A 95 -37.85 -2.04 6.36
CA GLN A 95 -37.21 -0.95 7.09
C GLN A 95 -37.05 -1.29 8.58
N GLN A 96 -38.05 -1.89 9.21
CA GLN A 96 -37.97 -2.34 10.60
C GLN A 96 -36.88 -3.40 10.80
N GLN A 97 -36.76 -4.37 9.88
CA GLN A 97 -35.70 -5.38 9.92
C GLN A 97 -34.31 -4.76 9.80
N LEU A 98 -34.10 -3.85 8.85
CA LEU A 98 -32.83 -3.14 8.69
C LEU A 98 -32.46 -2.30 9.92
N GLN A 99 -33.45 -1.66 10.55
CA GLN A 99 -33.24 -0.90 11.79
C GLN A 99 -32.85 -1.82 12.95
N ALA A 100 -33.51 -2.96 13.10
CA ALA A 100 -33.17 -3.94 14.12
C ALA A 100 -31.76 -4.55 13.90
N GLU A 101 -31.43 -4.89 12.65
CA GLU A 101 -30.13 -5.45 12.29
C GLU A 101 -29.00 -4.43 12.53
N SER A 102 -29.17 -3.18 12.09
CA SER A 102 -28.17 -2.13 12.34
C SER A 102 -28.00 -1.81 13.81
N ALA A 103 -29.08 -1.84 14.61
CA ALA A 103 -28.99 -1.69 16.05
C ALA A 103 -28.24 -2.85 16.71
N ALA A 104 -28.49 -4.09 16.27
CA ALA A 104 -27.79 -5.28 16.76
C ALA A 104 -26.29 -5.23 16.40
N GLN A 105 -25.95 -4.88 15.17
CA GLN A 105 -24.56 -4.72 14.72
C GLN A 105 -23.84 -3.64 15.53
N ALA A 106 -24.47 -2.48 15.75
CA ALA A 106 -23.88 -1.42 16.56
C ALA A 106 -23.64 -1.83 18.02
N GLN A 107 -24.49 -2.70 18.59
CA GLN A 107 -24.27 -3.25 19.92
C GLN A 107 -23.09 -4.24 19.94
N GLU A 108 -23.01 -5.12 18.95
CA GLU A 108 -21.90 -6.08 18.82
C GLU A 108 -20.55 -5.37 18.65
N GLU A 109 -20.48 -4.34 17.80
CA GLU A 109 -19.27 -3.53 17.62
C GLU A 109 -18.85 -2.84 18.93
N ARG A 110 -19.80 -2.31 19.69
CA ARG A 110 -19.52 -1.71 21.01
C ARG A 110 -18.97 -2.75 21.98
N GLN A 111 -19.54 -3.95 22.02
CA GLN A 111 -19.05 -5.04 22.87
C GLN A 111 -17.63 -5.44 22.49
N LYS A 112 -17.35 -5.67 21.20
CA LYS A 112 -16.00 -5.97 20.71
C LYS A 112 -15.01 -4.86 21.05
N ALA A 113 -15.40 -3.60 20.91
CA ALA A 113 -14.54 -2.47 21.28
C ALA A 113 -14.23 -2.41 22.78
N LEU A 114 -15.20 -2.77 23.64
CA LEU A 114 -14.98 -2.89 25.08
C LEU A 114 -14.05 -4.04 25.41
N GLU A 115 -14.28 -5.23 24.84
CA GLU A 115 -13.42 -6.41 25.03
C GLU A 115 -11.98 -6.12 24.55
N GLU A 116 -11.81 -5.44 23.42
CA GLU A 116 -10.49 -5.06 22.93
C GLU A 116 -9.79 -4.08 23.87
N ARG A 117 -10.52 -3.10 24.41
CA ARG A 117 -9.99 -2.16 25.41
C ARG A 117 -9.59 -2.88 26.69
N GLU A 118 -10.37 -3.84 27.15
CA GLU A 118 -10.05 -4.65 28.32
C GLU A 118 -8.82 -5.53 28.08
N ARG A 119 -8.73 -6.20 26.92
CA ARG A 119 -7.54 -6.96 26.53
C ARG A 119 -6.29 -6.08 26.48
N LYS A 120 -6.38 -4.89 25.91
CA LYS A 120 -5.27 -3.92 25.89
C LYS A 120 -4.86 -3.48 27.29
N ARG A 121 -5.83 -3.21 28.18
CA ARG A 121 -5.55 -2.87 29.58
C ARG A 121 -4.92 -4.03 30.34
N ALA A 122 -5.41 -5.25 30.15
CA ALA A 122 -4.82 -6.44 30.76
C ALA A 122 -3.39 -6.68 30.25
N ALA A 123 -3.14 -6.49 28.96
CA ALA A 123 -1.79 -6.59 28.39
C ALA A 123 -0.85 -5.51 28.97
N GLN A 124 -1.31 -4.26 29.12
CA GLN A 124 -0.54 -3.18 29.75
C GLN A 124 -0.30 -3.45 31.24
N ALA A 125 -1.27 -4.01 31.96
CA ALA A 125 -1.11 -4.36 33.37
C ALA A 125 -0.19 -5.57 33.58
N ALA A 126 -0.11 -6.47 32.59
CA ALA A 126 0.81 -7.60 32.59
C ALA A 126 2.23 -7.23 32.12
N GLN A 127 2.41 -6.04 31.52
CA GLN A 127 3.75 -5.53 31.25
C GLN A 127 4.45 -5.24 32.60
N PRO A 128 5.70 -5.69 32.78
CA PRO A 128 6.48 -5.31 33.94
C PRO A 128 6.49 -3.78 34.01
N SER A 129 5.98 -3.20 35.11
CA SER A 129 6.08 -1.76 35.35
C SER A 129 7.53 -1.35 35.10
N ALA A 130 7.78 -0.24 34.42
CA ALA A 130 9.10 0.35 34.29
C ALA A 130 9.67 0.60 35.69
N HIS A 131 10.31 -0.42 36.25
CA HIS A 131 11.05 -0.32 37.48
C HIS A 131 12.16 0.68 37.22
N ASP A 132 12.53 1.42 38.24
CA ASP A 132 13.65 2.34 38.13
C ASP A 132 14.98 1.56 38.09
N TYR A 133 15.24 0.93 36.94
CA TYR A 133 16.38 0.06 36.70
C TYR A 133 17.70 0.83 36.88
N ALA A 134 17.71 2.11 36.49
CA ALA A 134 18.85 3.01 36.62
C ALA A 134 19.27 3.21 38.09
N HIS A 135 18.30 3.24 39.01
CA HIS A 135 18.55 3.39 40.44
C HIS A 135 18.59 2.04 41.21
N SER A 136 18.55 0.91 40.49
CA SER A 136 18.58 -0.42 41.11
C SER A 136 19.97 -0.80 41.67
N ALA A 137 19.98 -1.66 42.70
CA ALA A 137 21.22 -2.21 43.25
C ALA A 137 21.98 -3.06 42.22
N ALA A 138 21.28 -3.68 41.26
CA ALA A 138 21.90 -4.43 40.16
C ALA A 138 22.68 -3.49 39.23
N CYS A 139 22.07 -2.40 38.77
CA CYS A 139 22.74 -1.38 37.96
C CYS A 139 23.96 -0.80 38.68
N ALA A 140 23.84 -0.47 39.97
CA ALA A 140 24.97 0.03 40.75
C ALA A 140 26.15 -0.97 40.83
N ARG A 141 25.88 -2.29 40.88
CA ARG A 141 26.92 -3.33 40.84
C ARG A 141 27.57 -3.41 39.47
N SER A 142 26.77 -3.42 38.40
CA SER A 142 27.27 -3.58 37.03
C SER A 142 28.10 -2.38 36.58
N ARG A 143 27.74 -1.15 36.99
CA ARG A 143 28.57 0.05 36.76
C ARG A 143 29.95 -0.06 37.42
N ARG A 144 30.01 -0.54 38.67
CA ARG A 144 31.29 -0.77 39.35
C ARG A 144 32.12 -1.85 38.67
N ASN A 145 31.50 -2.95 38.23
CA ASN A 145 32.19 -4.00 37.51
C ASN A 145 32.79 -3.50 36.19
N LEU A 146 32.03 -2.71 35.43
CA LEU A 146 32.51 -2.11 34.20
C LEU A 146 33.70 -1.17 34.44
N ASP A 147 33.65 -0.33 35.49
CA ASP A 147 34.73 0.60 35.85
C ASP A 147 36.03 -0.14 36.22
N VAL A 148 35.92 -1.24 36.97
CA VAL A 148 37.06 -2.11 37.30
C VAL A 148 37.62 -2.77 36.04
N LEU A 149 36.79 -3.28 35.14
CA LEU A 149 37.26 -3.89 33.89
C LEU A 149 37.87 -2.86 32.94
N ALA A 150 37.27 -1.67 32.82
CA ALA A 150 37.79 -0.60 31.97
C ALA A 150 39.16 -0.08 32.44
N SER A 151 39.42 -0.09 33.75
CA SER A 151 40.70 0.34 34.32
C SER A 151 41.77 -0.76 34.38
N SER A 152 41.38 -2.04 34.30
CA SER A 152 42.28 -3.19 34.46
C SER A 152 42.67 -3.89 33.15
N LEU A 153 41.82 -3.77 32.11
CA LEU A 153 42.00 -4.51 30.86
C LEU A 153 42.86 -3.78 29.84
N GLY A 154 43.66 -4.54 29.08
CA GLY A 154 44.49 -4.03 27.99
C GLY A 154 43.74 -3.95 26.66
N SER A 155 44.47 -3.73 25.56
CA SER A 155 43.89 -3.63 24.21
C SER A 155 43.82 -4.97 23.47
N THR A 156 43.95 -6.10 24.17
CA THR A 156 43.87 -7.40 23.48
C THR A 156 42.43 -7.67 23.03
N TYR A 157 42.27 -8.53 22.02
CA TYR A 157 40.95 -8.88 21.52
C TYR A 157 40.05 -9.50 22.60
N GLU A 158 40.61 -10.39 23.44
CA GLU A 158 39.88 -11.01 24.54
C GLU A 158 39.48 -10.01 25.63
N ASP A 159 40.35 -9.04 25.90
CA ASP A 159 40.06 -7.93 26.83
C ASP A 159 38.91 -7.06 26.30
N GLN A 160 38.92 -6.73 25.00
CA GLN A 160 37.84 -5.99 24.36
C GLN A 160 36.51 -6.77 24.42
N ALA A 161 36.52 -8.07 24.14
CA ALA A 161 35.33 -8.90 24.21
C ALA A 161 34.73 -8.96 25.63
N ARG A 162 35.58 -9.02 26.66
CA ARG A 162 35.16 -8.97 28.08
C ARG A 162 34.57 -7.62 28.45
N LEU A 163 35.18 -6.52 27.98
CA LEU A 163 34.67 -5.18 28.22
C LEU A 163 33.31 -4.97 27.56
N GLU A 164 33.13 -5.43 26.31
CA GLU A 164 31.85 -5.38 25.62
C GLU A 164 30.76 -6.23 26.30
N ALA A 165 31.12 -7.42 26.80
CA ALA A 165 30.18 -8.24 27.55
C ALA A 165 29.74 -7.57 28.86
N ALA A 166 30.67 -6.92 29.58
CA ALA A 166 30.36 -6.16 30.78
C ALA A 166 29.48 -4.93 30.49
N GLN A 167 29.71 -4.24 29.37
CA GLN A 167 28.85 -3.15 28.90
C GLN A 167 27.43 -3.66 28.63
N ARG A 168 27.27 -4.77 27.91
CA ARG A 168 25.95 -5.38 27.65
C ARG A 168 25.23 -5.78 28.94
N GLN A 169 25.96 -6.30 29.92
CA GLN A 169 25.40 -6.62 31.23
C GLN A 169 24.93 -5.37 31.99
N MET A 170 25.71 -4.29 31.93
CA MET A 170 25.31 -3.00 32.51
C MET A 170 24.06 -2.44 31.82
N ASP A 171 23.98 -2.52 30.48
CA ASP A 171 22.81 -2.05 29.72
C ASP A 171 21.55 -2.85 30.09
N LEU A 172 21.67 -4.17 30.27
CA LEU A 172 20.58 -5.03 30.79
C LEU A 172 20.09 -4.60 32.18
N ASP A 173 21.01 -4.35 33.11
CA ASP A 173 20.68 -4.07 34.51
C ASP A 173 20.20 -2.62 34.74
N CYS A 174 20.67 -1.67 33.93
CA CYS A 174 20.39 -0.24 34.09
C CYS A 174 19.25 0.27 33.20
N LEU A 175 19.04 -0.31 32.02
CA LEU A 175 17.95 0.08 31.10
C LEU A 175 16.73 -0.82 31.24
N GLY A 176 16.91 -2.02 31.82
CA GLY A 176 15.88 -3.05 31.86
C GLY A 176 15.71 -3.76 30.52
N PRO A 177 14.80 -4.76 30.45
CA PRO A 177 14.66 -5.62 29.29
C PRO A 177 14.20 -4.88 28.03
N GLU A 178 13.31 -3.89 28.16
CA GLU A 178 12.82 -3.11 27.01
C GLU A 178 13.91 -2.19 26.44
N GLY A 179 14.59 -1.41 27.30
CA GLY A 179 15.67 -0.52 26.86
C GLY A 179 16.89 -1.28 26.32
N TYR A 180 17.22 -2.44 26.89
CA TYR A 180 18.26 -3.32 26.34
C TYR A 180 17.89 -3.86 24.96
N ALA A 181 16.64 -4.29 24.76
CA ALA A 181 16.18 -4.77 23.46
C ALA A 181 16.27 -3.67 22.38
N GLU A 182 16.06 -2.41 22.72
CA GLU A 182 16.26 -1.28 21.81
C GLU A 182 17.74 -1.03 21.48
N VAL A 183 18.62 -1.10 22.47
CA VAL A 183 20.08 -0.97 22.26
C VAL A 183 20.62 -2.10 21.38
N GLU A 184 20.18 -3.35 21.60
CA GLU A 184 20.60 -4.48 20.77
C GLU A 184 20.05 -4.38 19.34
N LYS A 185 18.82 -3.88 19.14
CA LYS A 185 18.31 -3.56 17.81
C LYS A 185 19.18 -2.50 17.12
N ALA A 186 19.53 -1.43 17.83
CA ALA A 186 20.39 -0.37 17.29
C ALA A 186 21.80 -0.88 16.97
N ARG A 187 22.33 -1.81 17.79
CA ARG A 187 23.60 -2.49 17.55
C ARG A 187 23.54 -3.36 16.30
N ALA A 188 22.50 -4.17 16.15
CA ALA A 188 22.28 -5.00 14.96
C ALA A 188 22.24 -4.14 13.68
N LEU A 189 21.56 -2.98 13.72
CA LEU A 189 21.52 -2.03 12.60
C LEU A 189 22.88 -1.38 12.29
N ARG A 190 23.76 -1.22 13.28
CA ARG A 190 25.14 -0.71 13.09
C ARG A 190 26.11 -1.79 12.64
N SER A 191 25.85 -3.05 13.00
CA SER A 191 26.64 -4.21 12.60
C SER A 191 26.35 -4.67 11.16
N GLU A 192 25.26 -4.19 10.54
CA GLU A 192 25.02 -4.34 9.10
C GLU A 192 26.18 -3.67 8.33
N PRO A 193 26.99 -4.42 7.57
CA PRO A 193 28.14 -3.87 6.88
C PRO A 193 27.67 -2.93 5.76
N SER A 194 27.79 -1.61 5.97
CA SER A 194 27.52 -0.62 4.93
C SER A 194 28.57 -0.62 3.79
N VAL A 195 29.56 -1.51 3.86
CA VAL A 195 30.56 -1.71 2.83
C VAL A 195 30.61 -3.21 2.55
N PRO A 196 30.24 -3.69 1.34
CA PRO A 196 30.43 -5.09 1.01
C PRO A 196 31.91 -5.43 1.18
N PRO A 197 32.27 -6.57 1.80
CA PRO A 197 33.67 -6.95 1.92
C PRO A 197 34.26 -7.00 0.52
N VAL A 198 35.29 -6.19 0.25
CA VAL A 198 36.03 -6.25 -1.00
C VAL A 198 36.77 -7.59 -1.01
N ILE A 199 36.18 -8.58 -1.66
CA ILE A 199 36.83 -9.86 -1.91
C ILE A 199 37.90 -9.60 -2.96
N VAL A 200 39.15 -9.41 -2.51
CA VAL A 200 40.30 -9.44 -3.40
C VAL A 200 40.48 -10.90 -3.84
N VAL A 201 39.86 -11.27 -4.96
CA VAL A 201 40.14 -12.55 -5.61
C VAL A 201 41.58 -12.49 -6.11
N PRO A 202 42.51 -13.32 -5.60
CA PRO A 202 43.84 -13.40 -6.21
C PRO A 202 43.66 -13.87 -7.65
N GLN A 203 44.01 -13.00 -8.60
CA GLN A 203 44.06 -13.33 -10.03
C GLN A 203 44.91 -14.59 -10.19
N ARG A 204 44.29 -15.73 -10.50
CA ARG A 204 44.99 -16.96 -10.85
C ARG A 204 45.86 -16.65 -12.07
N ARG A 205 47.19 -16.62 -11.87
CA ARG A 205 48.13 -16.53 -12.99
C ARG A 205 47.88 -17.72 -13.92
N PRO A 206 47.61 -17.49 -15.23
CA PRO A 206 47.52 -18.58 -16.19
C PRO A 206 48.84 -19.36 -16.23
N GLY A 207 48.71 -20.68 -16.30
CA GLY A 207 49.79 -21.63 -16.13
C GLY A 207 51.00 -21.40 -17.02
N TYR A 208 52.15 -21.67 -16.44
CA TYR A 208 53.44 -21.82 -17.10
C TYR A 208 53.35 -22.91 -18.17
N ARG A 209 53.60 -22.56 -19.45
CA ARG A 209 53.96 -23.52 -20.50
C ARG A 209 55.43 -23.33 -20.89
N PRO A 210 56.19 -24.41 -21.16
CA PRO A 210 57.62 -24.31 -21.41
C PRO A 210 57.93 -23.96 -22.87
N ASN A 211 58.88 -23.03 -23.03
CA ASN A 211 59.82 -22.86 -24.14
C ASN A 211 59.28 -22.80 -25.59
N HIS A 212 58.92 -21.59 -26.02
CA HIS A 212 59.31 -21.07 -27.33
C HIS A 212 60.02 -19.71 -27.12
N PRO A 213 61.20 -19.46 -27.74
CA PRO A 213 61.74 -18.11 -27.78
C PRO A 213 60.87 -17.26 -28.71
N GLU A 214 59.92 -16.55 -28.12
CA GLU A 214 59.18 -15.50 -28.80
C GLU A 214 60.16 -14.34 -29.08
N PRO A 215 60.21 -13.77 -30.30
CA PRO A 215 61.05 -12.63 -30.59
C PRO A 215 60.63 -11.49 -29.65
N SER A 216 61.58 -10.99 -28.86
CA SER A 216 61.34 -9.85 -27.97
C SER A 216 60.74 -8.70 -28.77
N PRO A 217 59.59 -8.13 -28.37
CA PRO A 217 59.13 -6.89 -28.96
C PRO A 217 60.19 -5.83 -28.66
N THR A 218 60.75 -5.28 -29.73
CA THR A 218 61.71 -4.18 -29.71
C THR A 218 61.19 -3.10 -28.76
N PRO A 219 62.01 -2.57 -27.81
CA PRO A 219 61.57 -1.47 -26.97
C PRO A 219 61.13 -0.32 -27.90
N PRO A 220 59.98 0.33 -27.65
CA PRO A 220 59.62 1.53 -28.39
C PRO A 220 60.75 2.54 -28.22
N GLN A 221 61.36 2.92 -29.34
CA GLN A 221 62.43 3.91 -29.38
C GLN A 221 61.95 5.19 -28.70
N LYS A 222 62.77 5.69 -27.77
CA LYS A 222 62.56 6.89 -26.97
C LYS A 222 62.15 8.06 -27.89
N PRO A 223 60.89 8.53 -27.85
CA PRO A 223 60.54 9.76 -28.54
C PRO A 223 61.26 10.89 -27.82
N GLY A 224 62.12 11.62 -28.53
CA GLY A 224 62.83 12.78 -28.00
C GLY A 224 61.84 13.88 -27.58
N GLY A 225 61.50 13.91 -26.30
CA GLY A 225 60.63 14.92 -25.68
C GLY A 225 60.82 14.89 -24.17
N ALA A 226 60.66 16.04 -23.52
CA ALA A 226 60.77 16.14 -22.08
C ALA A 226 59.62 15.38 -21.41
N PHE A 227 59.93 14.25 -20.77
CA PHE A 227 59.00 13.54 -19.90
C PHE A 227 59.08 14.14 -18.50
N GLN A 228 57.93 14.32 -17.85
CA GLN A 228 57.88 14.64 -16.43
C GLN A 228 57.62 13.33 -15.68
N CYS A 229 58.45 12.98 -14.71
CA CYS A 229 58.38 11.69 -14.02
C CYS A 229 58.25 11.86 -12.51
N ASP A 230 57.40 11.03 -11.90
CA ASP A 230 57.35 10.76 -10.46
C ASP A 230 57.89 9.34 -10.19
N VAL A 231 58.05 8.97 -8.92
CA VAL A 231 58.65 7.70 -8.46
C VAL A 231 57.99 6.47 -9.08
N PHE A 232 56.72 6.57 -9.49
CA PHE A 232 55.97 5.45 -10.04
C PHE A 232 55.74 5.51 -11.56
N ARG A 233 55.68 6.70 -12.18
CA ARG A 233 55.23 6.87 -13.59
C ARG A 233 55.82 8.13 -14.24
N CYS A 234 55.99 8.08 -15.56
CA CYS A 234 56.34 9.22 -16.39
C CYS A 234 55.15 9.65 -17.26
N TRP A 235 55.03 10.96 -17.51
CA TRP A 235 54.03 11.55 -18.39
C TRP A 235 54.71 12.28 -19.54
N ASP A 236 54.15 12.15 -20.75
CA ASP A 236 54.52 13.02 -21.87
C ASP A 236 53.70 14.32 -21.84
N GLY A 237 54.10 15.31 -22.65
CA GLY A 237 53.37 16.58 -22.79
C GLY A 237 51.96 16.45 -23.40
N LYS A 238 51.53 15.24 -23.77
CA LYS A 238 50.18 14.92 -24.27
C LYS A 238 49.33 14.18 -23.23
N GLY A 239 49.88 13.92 -22.02
CA GLY A 239 49.19 13.25 -20.92
C GLY A 239 49.22 11.72 -20.97
N ASN A 240 49.98 11.10 -21.89
CA ASN A 240 50.15 9.65 -21.93
C ASN A 240 51.09 9.20 -20.81
N VAL A 241 50.75 8.08 -20.16
CA VAL A 241 51.47 7.57 -19.01
C VAL A 241 52.35 6.38 -19.38
N TYR A 242 53.64 6.45 -19.05
CA TYR A 242 54.64 5.44 -19.31
C TYR A 242 55.25 4.91 -18.01
N PRO A 243 55.69 3.64 -17.96
CA PRO A 243 56.49 3.13 -16.85
C PRO A 243 57.82 3.87 -16.77
N VAL A 244 58.36 4.02 -15.56
CA VAL A 244 59.68 4.64 -15.35
C VAL A 244 60.74 3.80 -16.07
N PRO A 245 61.51 4.38 -17.00
CA PRO A 245 62.59 3.65 -17.66
C PRO A 245 63.65 3.27 -16.62
N ARG A 246 64.05 1.99 -16.60
CA ARG A 246 65.21 1.53 -15.81
C ARG A 246 66.51 1.87 -16.51
#